data_AF-A0A258XSK8-F1
#
_entry.id   AF-A0A258XSK8-F1
#
_cell.length_a   1.000
_cell.length_b   1.000
_cell.length_c   1.000
_cell.angle_alpha   90.00
_cell.angle_beta   90.00
_cell.angle_gamma   90.00
#
_symmetry.space_group_name_H-M   'P 1'
#
loop_
_entity.id
_entity.type
_entity.pdbx_description
1 polymer ?
#
loop_
_entity_poly.entity_id
_entity_poly.type
_entity_poly.pdbx_seq_one_letter_code
_entity_poly.pdbx_strand_id
1 'polypeptide(L)'
;TALALLLREKLTGQEAPASAQTGMAMVRSWIESKVGNDMEALALSLDDQRAFQQLALDMLQHLDLTQSASEQNEESQDDEGEDQEDEGEEEPSSSDDQEQQPSEMAGDTSEGDEDSESEQEIEDDDSADSDMADEGEEGMLPTRPNRPWTDLPENFDYTAYTSQFDEIIAATELCDEEELTRLRAYLDTQLKGLQGVVTRLANRLQRRLMAQQNRSWDFDQEEGLLDAARLARVVISPGHSLSYKIERDVEFKDTIVTLLIDNSGSMRGRPISIAAISADILARTLERCGVKTEVLGFTTRAWKGGQSREAWLAGGKPAQPGRLNDLRHIVYKKADEPWRRARKNLGLMMREGLLKENIDGEALLWAHSRLLARPEDRRILMVISDGAPVDDSTLSVNNAGYLEQHLRKVIDWIEKQSPVQLVAIGIGHDVTRYYRRAVTIMDAEQLGGTIIEQLADLFEDE
;
A
#
# COMPACT_ATOMS: atom_id res chain seq x y z
N THR A 1 -26.00 13.24 -9.59
CA THR A 1 -25.84 14.54 -10.28
C THR A 1 -27.16 15.29 -10.45
N ALA A 2 -28.23 14.68 -10.97
CA ALA A 2 -29.54 15.34 -11.09
C ALA A 2 -30.16 15.72 -9.72
N LEU A 3 -30.10 14.81 -8.74
CA LEU A 3 -30.57 15.06 -7.36
C LEU A 3 -29.89 16.29 -6.73
N ALA A 4 -28.56 16.40 -6.86
CA ALA A 4 -27.80 17.53 -6.32
C ALA A 4 -28.18 18.88 -6.96
N LEU A 5 -28.48 18.88 -8.26
CA LEU A 5 -28.93 20.09 -8.95
C LEU A 5 -30.36 20.49 -8.56
N LEU A 6 -31.25 19.51 -8.33
CA LEU A 6 -32.62 19.78 -7.85
C LEU A 6 -32.61 20.31 -6.41
N LEU A 7 -31.79 19.69 -5.55
CA LEU A 7 -31.64 20.10 -4.17
C LEU A 7 -31.05 21.52 -4.09
N ARG A 8 -30.03 21.83 -4.89
CA ARG A 8 -29.50 23.20 -5.01
C ARG A 8 -30.57 24.19 -5.46
N GLU A 9 -31.36 23.86 -6.49
CA GLU A 9 -32.43 24.72 -6.97
C GLU A 9 -33.47 25.02 -5.87
N LYS A 10 -33.83 24.00 -5.07
CA LYS A 10 -34.78 24.14 -3.95
C LYS A 10 -34.21 24.90 -2.75
N LEU A 11 -32.94 24.68 -2.41
CA LEU A 11 -32.30 25.30 -1.25
C LEU A 11 -31.83 26.74 -1.52
N THR A 12 -31.37 27.03 -2.74
CA THR A 12 -30.77 28.33 -3.07
C THR A 12 -31.62 29.18 -4.02
N GLY A 13 -32.72 28.64 -4.55
CA GLY A 13 -33.58 29.33 -5.53
C GLY A 13 -32.91 29.61 -6.89
N GLN A 14 -31.74 29.02 -7.16
CA GLN A 14 -30.99 29.24 -8.39
C GLN A 14 -31.32 28.16 -9.41
N GLU A 15 -31.73 28.55 -10.61
CA GLU A 15 -32.03 27.61 -11.68
C GLU A 15 -30.80 26.77 -12.08
N ALA A 16 -31.06 25.53 -12.50
CA ALA A 16 -30.03 24.66 -13.03
C ALA A 16 -29.39 25.24 -14.32
N PRO A 17 -28.08 24.98 -14.57
CA PRO A 17 -27.40 25.45 -15.79
C PRO A 17 -28.14 25.04 -17.07
N ALA A 18 -28.11 25.89 -18.10
CA ALA A 18 -28.84 25.68 -19.36
C ALA A 18 -28.55 24.32 -20.03
N SER A 19 -27.34 23.78 -19.88
CA SER A 19 -26.94 22.47 -20.39
C SER A 19 -27.59 21.28 -19.68
N ALA A 20 -28.09 21.47 -18.45
CA ALA A 20 -28.67 20.41 -17.61
C ALA A 20 -30.21 20.45 -17.57
N GLN A 21 -30.85 21.53 -18.01
CA GLN A 21 -32.31 21.72 -17.92
C GLN A 21 -33.10 20.61 -18.61
N THR A 22 -32.68 20.19 -19.80
CA THR A 22 -33.37 19.12 -20.57
C THR A 22 -33.32 17.78 -19.86
N GLY A 23 -32.16 17.39 -19.32
CA GLY A 23 -32.02 16.13 -18.57
C GLY A 23 -32.75 16.17 -17.22
N MET A 24 -32.75 17.33 -16.57
CA MET A 24 -33.47 17.56 -15.30
C MET A 24 -34.98 17.44 -15.49
N ALA A 25 -35.54 18.00 -16.57
CA ALA A 25 -36.97 17.93 -16.85
C ALA A 25 -37.49 16.49 -17.00
N MET A 26 -36.66 15.55 -17.45
CA MET A 26 -37.05 14.14 -17.62
C MET A 26 -37.15 13.38 -16.29
N VAL A 27 -36.40 13.80 -15.27
CA VAL A 27 -36.26 13.06 -14.00
C VAL A 27 -36.92 13.81 -12.83
N ARG A 28 -37.21 15.11 -13.00
CA ARG A 28 -37.81 15.98 -11.98
C ARG A 28 -39.12 15.43 -11.41
N SER A 29 -40.06 15.04 -12.27
CA SER A 29 -41.37 14.53 -11.81
C SER A 29 -41.23 13.26 -10.98
N TRP A 30 -40.28 12.39 -11.31
CA TRP A 30 -40.00 11.17 -10.57
C TRP A 30 -39.37 11.47 -9.21
N ILE A 31 -38.35 12.33 -9.16
CA ILE A 31 -37.67 12.72 -7.91
C ILE A 31 -38.64 13.46 -6.97
N GLU A 32 -39.41 14.42 -7.49
CA GLU A 32 -40.39 15.17 -6.69
C GLU A 32 -41.50 14.25 -6.15
N SER A 33 -41.91 13.22 -6.90
CA SER A 33 -42.92 12.26 -6.44
C SER A 33 -42.46 11.37 -5.28
N LYS A 34 -41.15 11.12 -5.19
CA LYS A 34 -40.57 10.25 -4.15
C LYS A 34 -40.05 11.01 -2.93
N VAL A 35 -39.57 12.25 -3.11
CA VAL A 35 -38.72 12.95 -2.14
C VAL A 35 -39.12 14.43 -1.96
N GLY A 36 -40.23 14.86 -2.55
CA GLY A 36 -40.67 16.26 -2.48
C GLY A 36 -40.73 16.82 -1.05
N ASN A 37 -41.27 16.03 -0.12
CA ASN A 37 -41.41 16.41 1.29
C ASN A 37 -40.06 16.42 2.04
N ASP A 38 -39.17 15.48 1.72
CA ASP A 38 -37.85 15.39 2.37
C ASP A 38 -36.96 16.58 2.00
N MET A 39 -37.08 17.08 0.76
CA MET A 39 -36.37 18.28 0.32
C MET A 39 -36.84 19.55 1.06
N GLU A 40 -38.11 19.64 1.44
CA GLU A 40 -38.64 20.74 2.26
C GLU A 40 -38.16 20.62 3.71
N ALA A 41 -38.11 19.41 4.27
CA ALA A 41 -37.56 19.15 5.60
C ALA A 41 -36.04 19.45 5.68
N LEU A 42 -35.28 19.13 4.63
CA LEU A 42 -33.88 19.48 4.48
C LEU A 42 -33.67 21.01 4.42
N ALA A 43 -34.58 21.76 3.79
CA ALA A 43 -34.51 23.22 3.76
C ALA A 43 -34.71 23.85 5.14
N LEU A 44 -35.50 23.22 6.01
CA LEU A 44 -35.77 23.68 7.37
C LEU A 44 -34.67 23.31 8.38
N SER A 45 -33.75 22.41 8.02
CA SER A 45 -32.69 21.89 8.90
C SER A 45 -31.28 22.34 8.50
N LEU A 46 -31.16 23.40 7.68
CA LEU A 46 -29.86 23.93 7.23
C LEU A 46 -28.93 24.36 8.39
N ASP A 47 -29.50 24.75 9.53
CA ASP A 47 -28.74 25.23 10.70
C ASP A 47 -28.36 24.11 11.69
N ASP A 48 -28.82 22.87 11.47
CA ASP A 48 -28.49 21.71 12.31
C ASP A 48 -27.87 20.58 11.46
N GLN A 49 -26.55 20.48 11.53
CA GLN A 49 -25.77 19.50 10.77
C GLN A 49 -26.18 18.05 11.04
N ARG A 50 -26.60 17.70 12.27
CA ARG A 50 -26.96 16.32 12.61
C ARG A 50 -28.34 15.97 12.08
N ALA A 51 -29.31 16.87 12.25
CA ALA A 51 -30.65 16.71 11.70
C ALA A 51 -30.60 16.66 10.15
N PHE A 52 -29.79 17.52 9.53
CA PHE A 52 -29.60 17.54 8.09
C PHE A 52 -28.99 16.23 7.56
N GLN A 53 -28.02 15.66 8.28
CA GLN A 53 -27.40 14.38 7.90
C GLN A 53 -28.41 13.22 7.95
N GLN A 54 -29.24 13.14 9.01
CA GLN A 54 -30.25 12.09 9.14
C GLN A 54 -31.28 12.19 8.02
N LEU A 55 -31.84 13.37 7.78
CA LEU A 55 -32.81 13.60 6.70
C LEU A 55 -32.22 13.33 5.31
N ALA A 56 -30.93 13.61 5.10
CA ALA A 56 -30.26 13.30 3.85
C ALA A 56 -30.09 11.78 3.63
N LEU A 57 -29.85 11.01 4.68
CA LEU A 57 -29.78 9.55 4.61
C LEU A 57 -31.15 8.93 4.37
N ASP A 58 -32.19 9.41 5.04
CA ASP A 58 -33.57 8.96 4.85
C ASP A 58 -34.07 9.25 3.42
N MET A 59 -33.75 10.44 2.89
CA MET A 59 -34.00 10.79 1.49
C MET A 59 -33.34 9.82 0.51
N LEU A 60 -32.11 9.38 0.79
CA LEU A 60 -31.40 8.42 -0.06
C LEU A 60 -32.03 7.02 0.01
N GLN A 61 -32.59 6.63 1.16
CA GLN A 61 -33.37 5.42 1.30
C GLN A 61 -34.69 5.49 0.53
N HIS A 62 -35.43 6.61 0.59
CA HIS A 62 -36.66 6.79 -0.18
C HIS A 62 -36.44 6.73 -1.71
N LEU A 63 -35.22 7.05 -2.16
CA LEU A 63 -34.81 6.92 -3.56
C LEU A 63 -34.34 5.51 -3.95
N ASP A 64 -34.38 4.55 -3.04
CA ASP A 64 -33.80 3.20 -3.18
C ASP A 64 -32.29 3.23 -3.54
N LEU A 65 -31.59 4.30 -3.15
CA LEU A 65 -30.15 4.49 -3.46
C LEU A 65 -29.24 3.93 -2.37
N THR A 66 -29.78 3.59 -1.21
CA THR A 66 -29.07 3.00 -0.06
C THR A 66 -29.94 1.95 0.61
N GLN A 67 -29.38 0.77 0.92
CA GLN A 67 -30.06 -0.24 1.72
C GLN A 67 -30.06 0.13 3.21
N SER A 68 -31.17 -0.14 3.88
CA SER A 68 -31.37 0.04 5.31
C SER A 68 -30.30 -0.72 6.10
N ALA A 69 -29.59 -0.06 7.02
CA ALA A 69 -28.69 -0.74 7.96
C ALA A 69 -29.44 -1.74 8.90
N SER A 70 -30.77 -1.72 8.87
CA SER A 70 -31.66 -2.52 9.71
C SER A 70 -32.01 -3.91 9.13
N GLU A 71 -31.69 -4.20 7.87
CA GLU A 71 -32.11 -5.45 7.20
C GLU A 71 -31.04 -6.57 7.24
N GLN A 72 -29.91 -6.38 7.92
CA GLN A 72 -28.83 -7.39 8.00
C GLN A 72 -28.96 -8.40 9.16
N ASN A 73 -30.04 -8.37 9.96
CA ASN A 73 -30.16 -9.20 11.17
C ASN A 73 -31.32 -10.22 11.20
N GLU A 74 -32.02 -10.49 10.10
CA GLU A 74 -33.18 -11.42 10.12
C GLU A 74 -33.11 -12.64 9.17
N GLU A 75 -31.93 -13.09 8.75
CA GLU A 75 -31.81 -14.38 8.06
C GLU A 75 -30.72 -15.28 8.65
N SER A 76 -31.03 -15.90 9.80
CA SER A 76 -30.42 -17.14 10.29
C SER A 76 -31.25 -17.75 11.44
N GLN A 77 -32.36 -18.41 11.11
CA GLN A 77 -33.00 -19.38 12.01
C GLN A 77 -33.41 -20.62 11.22
N ASP A 78 -32.64 -21.69 11.43
CA ASP A 78 -33.07 -23.08 11.68
C ASP A 78 -31.83 -23.99 11.53
N ASP A 79 -31.26 -24.53 12.63
CA ASP A 79 -31.72 -25.82 13.19
C ASP A 79 -30.86 -26.30 14.39
N GLU A 80 -31.58 -26.81 15.40
CA GLU A 80 -31.27 -27.80 16.46
C GLU A 80 -30.11 -27.68 17.49
N GLY A 81 -30.48 -27.78 18.78
CA GLY A 81 -29.67 -28.41 19.84
C GLY A 81 -29.87 -27.88 21.27
N GLU A 82 -30.70 -28.56 22.07
CA GLU A 82 -30.98 -28.34 23.51
C GLU A 82 -29.74 -28.31 24.41
N ASP A 83 -29.69 -27.41 25.41
CA ASP A 83 -29.75 -27.76 26.84
C ASP A 83 -29.77 -26.52 27.76
N GLN A 84 -30.52 -26.65 28.86
CA GLN A 84 -30.82 -25.66 29.90
C GLN A 84 -29.75 -25.56 31.00
N GLU A 85 -29.68 -24.40 31.66
CA GLU A 85 -29.57 -24.12 33.11
C GLU A 85 -28.88 -22.75 33.31
N ASP A 86 -29.63 -21.71 33.75
CA ASP A 86 -29.61 -21.08 35.10
C ASP A 86 -28.35 -20.23 35.34
N GLU A 87 -28.33 -19.02 35.94
CA GLU A 87 -29.19 -18.36 36.92
C GLU A 87 -28.68 -16.89 37.10
N GLY A 88 -29.52 -15.97 37.60
CA GLY A 88 -29.13 -14.71 38.30
C GLY A 88 -29.19 -13.41 37.47
N GLU A 89 -30.22 -12.55 37.60
CA GLU A 89 -30.41 -11.52 38.67
C GLU A 89 -29.30 -10.45 38.65
N GLU A 90 -29.50 -9.13 38.59
CA GLU A 90 -30.60 -8.24 38.99
C GLU A 90 -30.35 -6.85 38.37
N GLU A 91 -31.41 -6.17 37.94
CA GLU A 91 -31.53 -4.70 37.78
C GLU A 91 -31.52 -4.01 39.18
N PRO A 92 -31.53 -2.66 39.39
CA PRO A 92 -32.01 -1.59 38.49
C PRO A 92 -31.31 -0.19 38.61
N SER A 93 -31.89 0.78 37.87
CA SER A 93 -32.11 2.20 38.24
C SER A 93 -30.95 3.19 38.06
N SER A 94 -31.14 4.47 37.73
CA SER A 94 -32.24 5.27 37.18
C SER A 94 -31.70 6.72 37.09
N SER A 95 -31.92 7.38 35.94
CA SER A 95 -32.27 8.80 35.76
C SER A 95 -31.77 9.88 36.74
N ASP A 96 -31.13 10.95 36.25
CA ASP A 96 -31.84 12.20 35.92
C ASP A 96 -30.92 13.30 35.35
N ASP A 97 -31.56 14.13 34.53
CA ASP A 97 -31.09 15.29 33.77
C ASP A 97 -30.70 16.54 34.60
N GLN A 98 -29.91 17.42 33.96
CA GLN A 98 -30.10 18.88 33.77
C GLN A 98 -28.76 19.63 33.77
N GLU A 99 -28.32 20.11 32.61
CA GLU A 99 -28.49 21.49 32.08
C GLU A 99 -27.63 22.56 32.79
N GLN A 100 -26.66 23.14 32.08
CA GLN A 100 -26.64 24.55 31.60
C GLN A 100 -25.21 25.01 31.19
N GLN A 101 -25.14 25.55 29.98
CA GLN A 101 -24.10 26.40 29.38
C GLN A 101 -24.02 27.81 30.04
N PRO A 102 -23.24 28.82 29.58
CA PRO A 102 -22.04 28.90 28.70
C PRO A 102 -20.93 29.90 29.16
N SER A 103 -19.85 29.94 28.36
CA SER A 103 -19.07 31.12 27.88
C SER A 103 -18.12 31.95 28.77
N GLU A 104 -16.86 31.96 28.30
CA GLU A 104 -16.00 33.11 27.93
C GLU A 104 -15.03 33.81 28.93
N MET A 105 -13.77 33.84 28.44
CA MET A 105 -12.73 34.90 28.45
C MET A 105 -11.81 35.17 29.67
N ALA A 106 -10.53 34.85 29.41
CA ALA A 106 -9.34 35.73 29.42
C ALA A 106 -8.72 36.27 30.73
N GLY A 107 -7.36 36.24 30.73
CA GLY A 107 -6.45 37.10 31.51
C GLY A 107 -5.82 36.39 32.73
N ASP A 108 -4.59 35.88 32.69
CA ASP A 108 -3.25 36.52 32.66
C ASP A 108 -2.59 36.62 34.06
N THR A 109 -1.28 36.31 34.07
CA THR A 109 -0.23 36.50 35.10
C THR A 109 -0.36 35.88 36.50
N SER A 110 0.67 35.09 36.89
CA SER A 110 1.55 35.44 38.01
C SER A 110 2.72 34.45 38.09
N GLU A 111 3.94 34.99 37.98
CA GLU A 111 5.19 34.41 38.45
C GLU A 111 5.15 34.15 39.97
N GLY A 112 6.07 33.32 40.44
CA GLY A 112 6.24 32.98 41.85
C GLY A 112 7.34 31.95 42.04
N ASP A 113 8.55 32.47 42.08
CA ASP A 113 9.89 31.88 42.03
C ASP A 113 10.33 31.22 43.35
N GLU A 114 11.58 30.72 43.33
CA GLU A 114 12.49 30.47 44.47
C GLU A 114 12.19 29.21 45.33
N ASP A 115 13.14 28.42 45.82
CA ASP A 115 14.61 28.37 45.86
C ASP A 115 14.88 26.97 46.49
N SER A 116 16.02 26.31 46.53
CA SER A 116 17.43 26.67 46.49
C SER A 116 18.17 25.31 46.40
N GLU A 117 19.28 25.20 45.66
CA GLU A 117 20.65 25.19 46.20
C GLU A 117 20.91 24.03 47.20
N SER A 118 22.03 23.32 47.20
CA SER A 118 23.38 23.72 46.81
C SER A 118 24.33 22.52 46.87
N GLU A 119 25.42 22.65 46.10
CA GLU A 119 26.81 22.35 46.50
C GLU A 119 27.25 20.88 46.60
N GLN A 120 28.46 20.49 46.21
CA GLN A 120 29.65 21.16 45.65
C GLN A 120 30.59 20.04 45.19
N GLU A 121 31.22 20.15 44.01
CA GLU A 121 32.65 20.50 43.78
C GLU A 121 33.65 19.45 44.33
N ILE A 122 34.79 19.15 43.70
CA ILE A 122 35.92 20.01 43.29
C ILE A 122 36.74 19.19 42.26
N GLU A 123 36.96 19.69 41.03
CA GLU A 123 38.15 20.41 40.49
C GLU A 123 39.47 19.63 40.41
N ASP A 124 40.08 19.63 39.23
CA ASP A 124 41.30 20.41 38.88
C ASP A 124 41.65 20.08 37.41
N ASP A 125 41.55 21.01 36.45
CA ASP A 125 42.44 22.16 36.14
C ASP A 125 43.64 21.77 35.26
N ASP A 126 43.69 22.27 34.01
CA ASP A 126 44.69 23.28 33.61
C ASP A 126 44.55 23.67 32.11
N SER A 127 44.06 24.90 31.89
CA SER A 127 44.62 26.01 31.09
C SER A 127 45.27 25.78 29.70
N ALA A 128 44.73 26.43 28.66
CA ALA A 128 45.36 27.56 27.93
C ALA A 128 44.65 27.93 26.60
N ASP A 129 43.83 28.99 26.68
CA ASP A 129 43.67 30.18 25.80
C ASP A 129 44.05 30.13 24.29
N SER A 130 43.08 30.36 23.39
CA SER A 130 42.89 31.63 22.65
C SER A 130 42.20 31.45 21.27
N ASP A 131 41.26 32.37 21.00
CA ASP A 131 40.78 32.89 19.70
C ASP A 131 39.57 32.26 18.96
N MET A 132 38.39 32.83 19.26
CA MET A 132 37.37 33.41 18.36
C MET A 132 37.35 32.96 16.88
N ALA A 133 36.27 32.29 16.46
CA ALA A 133 35.44 32.69 15.30
C ALA A 133 34.16 31.82 15.20
N ASP A 134 33.04 32.52 15.12
CA ASP A 134 31.71 32.09 14.67
C ASP A 134 31.78 31.48 13.25
N GLU A 135 31.19 30.30 13.03
CA GLU A 135 30.57 29.86 11.76
C GLU A 135 30.08 28.39 11.83
N GLY A 136 28.76 28.20 11.67
CA GLY A 136 28.19 27.02 11.00
C GLY A 136 27.87 25.79 11.84
N GLU A 137 26.63 25.73 12.36
CA GLU A 137 25.92 24.44 12.52
C GLU A 137 25.70 23.83 11.12
N GLU A 138 26.71 23.16 10.58
CA GLU A 138 26.50 22.17 9.52
C GLU A 138 25.87 20.94 10.16
N GLY A 139 24.58 20.73 9.83
CA GLY A 139 23.81 19.59 10.27
C GLY A 139 24.59 18.29 10.07
N MET A 140 24.93 17.64 11.18
CA MET A 140 25.46 16.29 11.17
C MET A 140 24.45 15.38 10.48
N LEU A 141 24.68 15.11 9.19
CA LEU A 141 24.04 14.00 8.50
C LEU A 141 24.35 12.74 9.31
N PRO A 142 23.34 11.96 9.74
CA PRO A 142 23.59 10.78 10.54
C PRO A 142 24.47 9.83 9.72
N THR A 143 25.73 9.69 10.14
CA THR A 143 26.67 8.71 9.60
C THR A 143 26.05 7.34 9.73
N ARG A 144 25.56 6.80 8.61
CA ARG A 144 25.03 5.44 8.54
C ARG A 144 26.19 4.47 8.77
N PRO A 145 26.16 3.62 9.81
CA PRO A 145 27.16 2.59 9.99
C PRO A 145 27.19 1.70 8.75
N ASN A 146 28.38 1.41 8.22
CA ASN A 146 28.59 0.55 7.06
C ASN A 146 28.33 -0.92 7.44
N ARG A 147 27.07 -1.26 7.74
CA ARG A 147 26.63 -2.62 8.03
C ARG A 147 26.35 -3.34 6.71
N PRO A 148 26.75 -4.62 6.57
CA PRO A 148 26.33 -5.43 5.44
C PRO A 148 24.80 -5.43 5.34
N TRP A 149 24.27 -5.08 4.17
CA TRP A 149 22.83 -4.98 3.87
C TRP A 149 22.07 -6.32 3.95
N THR A 150 22.72 -7.37 4.42
CA THR A 150 22.25 -8.76 4.50
C THR A 150 21.89 -9.21 5.90
N ASP A 151 22.31 -8.48 6.94
CA ASP A 151 22.22 -8.94 8.32
C ASP A 151 20.98 -8.33 9.01
N LEU A 152 20.14 -9.20 9.57
CA LEU A 152 18.95 -8.81 10.36
C LEU A 152 19.37 -8.25 11.74
N PRO A 153 18.59 -7.35 12.37
CA PRO A 153 18.89 -6.85 13.71
C PRO A 153 18.77 -7.93 14.79
N GLU A 154 19.73 -7.99 15.73
CA GLU A 154 19.89 -9.05 16.75
C GLU A 154 18.73 -9.21 17.77
N ASN A 155 17.72 -8.35 17.80
CA ASN A 155 16.72 -8.30 18.87
C ASN A 155 15.42 -9.11 18.57
N PHE A 156 15.51 -10.18 17.78
CA PHE A 156 14.47 -11.22 17.66
C PHE A 156 14.98 -12.52 17.02
N ASP A 157 14.85 -13.61 17.76
CA ASP A 157 15.25 -14.93 17.26
C ASP A 157 14.09 -15.58 16.50
N TYR A 158 13.78 -15.06 15.31
CA TYR A 158 13.02 -15.86 14.36
C TYR A 158 13.90 -17.02 13.89
N THR A 159 13.46 -18.23 14.18
CA THR A 159 14.09 -19.47 13.73
C THR A 159 13.11 -20.30 12.92
N ALA A 160 13.65 -20.99 11.92
CA ALA A 160 12.97 -22.07 11.24
C ALA A 160 13.48 -23.40 11.78
N TYR A 161 12.60 -24.36 12.03
CA TYR A 161 13.01 -25.68 12.53
C TYR A 161 13.96 -26.37 11.55
N THR A 162 13.63 -26.33 10.27
CA THR A 162 14.48 -26.79 9.16
C THR A 162 14.05 -26.09 7.88
N SER A 163 15.01 -25.84 7.00
CA SER A 163 14.79 -25.35 5.63
C SER A 163 14.94 -26.45 4.58
N GLN A 164 15.20 -27.69 5.00
CA GLN A 164 15.48 -28.81 4.10
C GLN A 164 14.34 -29.11 3.11
N PHE A 165 13.10 -28.84 3.50
CA PHE A 165 11.91 -29.18 2.74
C PHE A 165 11.34 -28.00 1.96
N ASP A 166 11.95 -26.82 2.09
CA ASP A 166 11.56 -25.63 1.35
C ASP A 166 11.90 -25.78 -0.13
N GLU A 167 11.05 -25.25 -1.00
CA GLU A 167 11.27 -25.32 -2.43
C GLU A 167 11.10 -23.97 -3.11
N ILE A 168 11.99 -23.70 -4.06
CA ILE A 168 11.85 -22.63 -5.05
C ILE A 168 11.59 -23.32 -6.38
N ILE A 169 10.42 -23.08 -6.98
CA ILE A 169 9.95 -23.81 -8.16
C ILE A 169 9.46 -22.85 -9.25
N ALA A 170 9.73 -23.18 -10.51
CA ALA A 170 9.18 -22.44 -11.63
C ALA A 170 7.72 -22.82 -11.89
N ALA A 171 6.91 -21.87 -12.37
CA ALA A 171 5.51 -22.13 -12.69
C ALA A 171 5.31 -23.29 -13.70
N THR A 172 6.26 -23.46 -14.62
CA THR A 172 6.27 -24.53 -15.64
C THR A 172 6.55 -25.91 -15.09
N GLU A 173 7.10 -26.02 -13.88
CA GLU A 173 7.38 -27.29 -13.22
C GLU A 173 6.21 -27.75 -12.34
N LEU A 174 5.36 -26.80 -11.91
CA LEU A 174 4.16 -27.11 -11.13
C LEU A 174 3.01 -27.63 -12.00
N CYS A 175 2.94 -27.20 -13.27
CA CYS A 175 1.76 -27.37 -14.11
C CYS A 175 2.16 -27.54 -15.57
N ASP A 176 1.52 -28.49 -16.26
CA ASP A 176 1.81 -28.81 -17.66
C ASP A 176 1.39 -27.67 -18.60
N GLU A 177 2.02 -27.59 -19.77
CA GLU A 177 1.80 -26.46 -20.71
C GLU A 177 0.33 -26.35 -21.19
N GLU A 178 -0.35 -27.48 -21.38
CA GLU A 178 -1.76 -27.50 -21.79
C GLU A 178 -2.67 -26.92 -20.69
N GLU A 179 -2.43 -27.30 -19.43
CA GLU A 179 -3.18 -26.78 -18.29
C GLU A 179 -2.90 -25.29 -18.06
N LEU A 180 -1.63 -24.87 -18.14
CA LEU A 180 -1.24 -23.45 -18.08
C LEU A 180 -1.92 -22.63 -19.19
N THR A 181 -2.04 -23.19 -20.40
CA THR A 181 -2.72 -22.52 -21.51
C THR A 181 -4.21 -22.35 -21.24
N ARG A 182 -4.87 -23.36 -20.67
CA ARG A 182 -6.27 -23.29 -20.23
C ARG A 182 -6.48 -22.24 -19.13
N LEU A 183 -5.65 -22.29 -18.09
CA LEU A 183 -5.71 -21.33 -16.99
C LEU A 183 -5.44 -19.89 -17.46
N ARG A 184 -4.52 -19.72 -18.41
CA ARG A 184 -4.28 -18.41 -19.03
C ARG A 184 -5.50 -17.91 -19.82
N ALA A 185 -6.19 -18.78 -20.55
CA ALA A 185 -7.41 -18.41 -21.28
C ALA A 185 -8.53 -17.95 -20.33
N TYR A 186 -8.63 -18.55 -19.14
CA TYR A 186 -9.53 -18.10 -18.08
C TYR A 186 -9.16 -16.69 -17.60
N LEU A 187 -7.89 -16.45 -17.24
CA LEU A 187 -7.40 -15.13 -16.85
C LEU A 187 -7.60 -14.07 -17.95
N ASP A 188 -7.37 -14.44 -19.21
CA ASP A 188 -7.57 -13.56 -20.37
C ASP A 188 -9.03 -13.15 -20.55
N THR A 189 -9.98 -13.99 -20.14
CA THR A 189 -11.41 -13.68 -20.20
C THR A 189 -11.76 -12.58 -19.20
N GLN A 190 -11.20 -12.63 -17.98
CA GLN A 190 -11.35 -11.56 -16.99
C GLN A 190 -10.65 -10.26 -17.42
N LEU A 191 -9.54 -10.34 -18.14
CA LEU A 191 -8.79 -9.17 -18.63
C LEU A 191 -9.49 -8.39 -19.76
N LYS A 192 -10.43 -8.98 -20.49
CA LYS A 192 -11.05 -8.35 -21.68
C LYS A 192 -11.68 -6.99 -21.37
N GLY A 193 -12.34 -6.85 -20.21
CA GLY A 193 -12.96 -5.58 -19.79
C GLY A 193 -11.94 -4.49 -19.42
N LEU A 194 -10.72 -4.87 -19.05
CA LEU A 194 -9.72 -3.98 -18.46
C LEU A 194 -8.69 -3.45 -19.47
N GLN A 195 -8.71 -3.90 -20.72
CA GLN A 195 -7.70 -3.52 -21.73
C GLN A 195 -7.61 -2.00 -21.97
N GLY A 196 -8.74 -1.29 -21.90
CA GLY A 196 -8.79 0.17 -22.05
C GLY A 196 -8.16 0.92 -20.87
N VAL A 197 -8.21 0.35 -19.66
CA VAL A 197 -7.50 0.89 -18.48
C VAL A 197 -6.00 0.75 -18.72
N VAL A 198 -5.51 -0.46 -19.01
CA VAL A 198 -4.08 -0.77 -19.22
C VAL A 198 -3.40 0.16 -20.22
N THR A 199 -4.07 0.47 -21.34
CA THR A 199 -3.47 1.34 -22.37
C THR A 199 -3.30 2.76 -21.85
N ARG A 200 -4.31 3.30 -21.15
CA ARG A 200 -4.22 4.62 -20.50
C ARG A 200 -3.14 4.64 -19.44
N LEU A 201 -3.04 3.58 -18.65
CA LEU A 201 -2.05 3.38 -17.60
C LEU A 201 -0.63 3.43 -18.13
N ALA A 202 -0.35 2.59 -19.11
CA ALA A 202 0.96 2.57 -19.72
C ALA A 202 1.33 3.90 -20.36
N ASN A 203 0.39 4.57 -21.03
CA ASN A 203 0.65 5.90 -21.60
C ASN A 203 0.83 6.99 -20.54
N ARG A 204 0.23 6.86 -19.35
CA ARG A 204 0.43 7.80 -18.22
C ARG A 204 1.79 7.58 -17.58
N LEU A 205 2.14 6.33 -17.26
CA LEU A 205 3.43 5.97 -16.69
C LEU A 205 4.57 6.30 -17.66
N GLN A 206 4.44 5.91 -18.94
CA GLN A 206 5.42 6.23 -19.97
C GLN A 206 5.63 7.74 -20.10
N ARG A 207 4.57 8.56 -20.07
CA ARG A 207 4.70 10.02 -20.10
C ARG A 207 5.41 10.58 -18.86
N ARG A 208 5.13 10.05 -17.67
CA ARG A 208 5.81 10.45 -16.43
C ARG A 208 7.30 10.09 -16.47
N LEU A 209 7.63 8.84 -16.82
CA LEU A 209 9.02 8.39 -16.95
C LEU A 209 9.78 9.16 -18.05
N MET A 210 9.14 9.45 -19.19
CA MET A 210 9.72 10.31 -20.23
C MET A 210 9.86 11.77 -19.78
N ALA A 211 8.96 12.29 -18.94
CA ALA A 211 9.07 13.63 -18.40
C ALA A 211 10.26 13.76 -17.45
N GLN A 212 10.58 12.71 -16.68
CA GLN A 212 11.83 12.65 -15.90
C GLN A 212 13.07 12.55 -16.78
N GLN A 213 12.93 11.95 -17.97
CA GLN A 213 13.99 11.93 -18.98
C GLN A 213 14.16 13.27 -19.70
N ASN A 214 13.31 14.28 -19.47
CA ASN A 214 13.47 15.58 -20.11
C ASN A 214 14.70 16.31 -19.54
N ARG A 215 15.83 16.09 -20.22
CA ARG A 215 16.91 17.04 -20.55
C ARG A 215 16.89 18.29 -19.68
N SER A 216 17.61 18.24 -18.56
CA SER A 216 17.98 19.45 -17.86
C SER A 216 19.12 20.13 -18.63
N TRP A 217 19.11 21.46 -18.64
CA TRP A 217 20.14 22.25 -19.30
C TRP A 217 20.94 22.94 -18.21
N ASP A 218 22.24 22.71 -18.18
CA ASP A 218 23.15 23.52 -17.38
C ASP A 218 23.45 24.80 -18.18
N PHE A 219 23.03 25.95 -17.66
CA PHE A 219 23.28 27.27 -18.25
C PHE A 219 24.60 27.85 -17.71
N ASP A 220 25.00 29.03 -18.20
CA ASP A 220 26.24 29.69 -17.77
C ASP A 220 27.49 28.82 -18.00
N GLN A 221 27.54 28.03 -19.07
CA GLN A 221 28.70 27.20 -19.38
C GLN A 221 29.69 27.95 -20.25
N GLU A 222 30.98 27.62 -20.10
CA GLU A 222 32.06 28.17 -20.93
C GLU A 222 32.14 27.53 -22.32
N GLU A 223 31.58 26.32 -22.45
CA GLU A 223 31.59 25.50 -23.66
C GLU A 223 30.22 24.84 -23.88
N GLY A 224 29.91 24.40 -25.10
CA GLY A 224 28.66 23.67 -25.41
C GLY A 224 27.81 24.30 -26.50
N LEU A 225 26.49 24.14 -26.40
CA LEU A 225 25.52 24.74 -27.33
C LEU A 225 25.31 26.21 -26.96
N LEU A 226 25.29 27.11 -27.93
CA LEU A 226 25.09 28.54 -27.66
C LEU A 226 23.66 28.79 -27.13
N ASP A 227 23.53 29.47 -26.00
CA ASP A 227 22.21 29.86 -25.49
C ASP A 227 21.67 31.06 -26.29
N ALA A 228 20.63 30.82 -27.09
CA ALA A 228 20.00 31.84 -27.92
C ALA A 228 19.46 33.02 -27.11
N ALA A 229 19.07 32.82 -25.84
CA ALA A 229 18.62 33.91 -24.97
C ALA A 229 19.78 34.86 -24.59
N ARG A 230 21.03 34.39 -24.67
CA ARG A 230 22.25 35.14 -24.30
C ARG A 230 23.04 35.63 -25.51
N LEU A 231 22.50 35.46 -26.72
CA LEU A 231 23.14 35.87 -27.97
C LEU A 231 23.55 37.36 -27.95
N ALA A 232 22.71 38.22 -27.37
CA ALA A 232 23.00 39.64 -27.22
C ALA A 232 24.28 39.89 -26.40
N ARG A 233 24.55 39.07 -25.38
CA ARG A 233 25.73 39.18 -24.52
C ARG A 233 27.01 38.84 -25.26
N VAL A 234 26.97 37.84 -26.13
CA VAL A 234 28.10 37.45 -27.01
C VAL A 234 28.48 38.59 -27.95
N VAL A 235 27.48 39.32 -28.45
CA VAL A 235 27.70 40.47 -29.36
C VAL A 235 28.24 41.69 -28.60
N ILE A 236 27.70 41.98 -27.41
CA ILE A 236 28.04 43.20 -26.65
C ILE A 236 29.34 43.04 -25.85
N SER A 237 29.63 41.85 -25.33
CA SER A 237 30.79 41.58 -24.47
C SER A 237 31.47 40.25 -24.84
N PRO A 238 32.29 40.22 -25.91
CA PRO A 238 32.91 38.99 -26.43
C PRO A 238 33.85 38.26 -25.45
N GLY A 239 34.26 38.89 -24.35
CA GLY A 239 35.14 38.30 -23.34
C GLY A 239 34.45 37.51 -22.22
N HIS A 240 33.12 37.42 -22.21
CA HIS A 240 32.38 36.66 -21.20
C HIS A 240 32.10 35.22 -21.67
N SER A 241 32.76 34.25 -21.05
CA SER A 241 32.72 32.81 -21.42
C SER A 241 31.36 32.14 -21.17
N LEU A 242 30.58 32.58 -20.17
CA LEU A 242 29.34 31.91 -19.68
C LEU A 242 28.09 32.10 -20.58
N SER A 243 28.23 31.90 -21.88
CA SER A 243 27.16 32.07 -22.88
C SER A 243 26.66 30.77 -23.50
N TYR A 244 27.21 29.64 -23.06
CA TYR A 244 26.85 28.31 -23.55
C TYR A 244 25.95 27.59 -22.55
N LYS A 245 25.27 26.58 -23.05
CA LYS A 245 24.49 25.62 -22.28
C LYS A 245 24.90 24.20 -22.70
N ILE A 246 24.99 23.32 -21.73
CA ILE A 246 25.28 21.90 -21.97
C ILE A 246 24.00 21.12 -21.66
N GLU A 247 23.69 20.17 -22.52
CA GLU A 247 22.63 19.22 -22.26
C GLU A 247 23.11 18.25 -21.18
N ARG A 248 22.44 18.24 -20.04
CA ARG A 248 22.75 17.33 -18.96
C ARG A 248 21.99 16.03 -19.22
N ASP A 249 22.73 14.98 -19.52
CA ASP A 249 22.18 13.63 -19.59
C ASP A 249 21.77 13.23 -18.17
N VAL A 250 20.46 13.18 -17.93
CA VAL A 250 19.93 12.55 -16.72
C VAL A 250 19.97 11.05 -16.98
N GLU A 251 20.91 10.36 -16.34
CA GLU A 251 20.92 8.90 -16.33
C GLU A 251 19.63 8.43 -15.65
N PHE A 252 18.72 7.85 -16.42
CA PHE A 252 17.60 7.12 -15.86
C PHE A 252 18.19 5.96 -15.05
N LYS A 253 18.09 6.01 -13.71
CA LYS A 253 18.59 4.95 -12.83
C LYS A 253 18.04 3.61 -13.35
N ASP A 254 18.94 2.67 -13.66
CA ASP A 254 18.53 1.33 -14.10
C ASP A 254 17.65 0.72 -13.02
N THR A 255 16.39 0.45 -13.36
CA THR A 255 15.36 0.12 -12.37
C THR A 255 14.80 -1.27 -12.58
N ILE A 256 14.73 -2.01 -11.48
CA ILE A 256 14.04 -3.29 -11.39
C ILE A 256 12.89 -3.22 -10.37
N VAL A 257 11.77 -3.80 -10.76
CA VAL A 257 10.59 -3.99 -9.91
C VAL A 257 10.34 -5.49 -9.74
N THR A 258 10.31 -5.97 -8.49
CA THR A 258 9.88 -7.34 -8.18
C THR A 258 8.49 -7.31 -7.57
N LEU A 259 7.55 -7.99 -8.21
CA LEU A 259 6.20 -8.21 -7.68
C LEU A 259 6.20 -9.51 -6.87
N LEU A 260 5.94 -9.44 -5.57
CA LEU A 260 5.79 -10.58 -4.67
C LEU A 260 4.31 -10.77 -4.33
N ILE A 261 3.73 -11.88 -4.75
CA ILE A 261 2.29 -12.11 -4.66
C ILE A 261 1.98 -13.19 -3.64
N ASP A 262 1.07 -12.87 -2.73
CA ASP A 262 0.56 -13.84 -1.76
C ASP A 262 -0.35 -14.85 -2.46
N ASN A 263 0.02 -16.12 -2.32
CA ASN A 263 -0.77 -17.26 -2.78
C ASN A 263 -1.41 -18.00 -1.60
N SER A 264 -1.78 -17.28 -0.53
CA SER A 264 -2.53 -17.79 0.62
C SER A 264 -3.96 -18.22 0.27
N GLY A 265 -4.55 -19.02 1.15
CA GLY A 265 -5.91 -19.52 1.03
C GLY A 265 -6.97 -18.44 1.23
N SER A 266 -6.67 -17.36 1.96
CA SER A 266 -7.54 -16.19 2.07
C SER A 266 -7.67 -15.46 0.72
N MET A 267 -6.65 -15.56 -0.14
CA MET A 267 -6.69 -14.97 -1.49
C MET A 267 -7.64 -15.71 -2.45
N ARG A 268 -8.24 -16.84 -2.07
CA ARG A 268 -9.07 -17.66 -2.98
C ARG A 268 -10.22 -16.88 -3.62
N GLY A 269 -10.47 -17.18 -4.90
CA GLY A 269 -11.58 -16.61 -5.66
C GLY A 269 -11.24 -15.23 -6.22
N ARG A 270 -11.97 -14.19 -5.78
CA ARG A 270 -11.82 -12.84 -6.33
C ARG A 270 -10.46 -12.20 -6.03
N PRO A 271 -9.90 -12.27 -4.80
CA PRO A 271 -8.65 -11.56 -4.48
C PRO A 271 -7.46 -12.02 -5.34
N ILE A 272 -7.25 -13.33 -5.50
CA ILE A 272 -6.18 -13.87 -6.35
C ILE A 272 -6.39 -13.52 -7.82
N SER A 273 -7.64 -13.45 -8.28
CA SER A 273 -7.96 -13.00 -9.65
C SER A 273 -7.52 -11.54 -9.83
N ILE A 274 -7.82 -10.67 -8.85
CA ILE A 274 -7.36 -9.27 -8.86
C ILE A 274 -5.82 -9.23 -8.82
N ALA A 275 -5.15 -10.01 -7.97
CA ALA A 275 -3.69 -10.06 -7.90
C ALA A 275 -3.05 -10.46 -9.24
N ALA A 276 -3.55 -11.53 -9.86
CA ALA A 276 -3.06 -12.02 -11.15
C ALA A 276 -3.24 -11.00 -12.27
N ILE A 277 -4.42 -10.36 -12.32
CA ILE A 277 -4.70 -9.27 -13.26
C ILE A 277 -3.76 -8.09 -13.00
N SER A 278 -3.57 -7.70 -11.74
CA SER A 278 -2.66 -6.62 -11.35
C SER A 278 -1.25 -6.87 -11.81
N ALA A 279 -0.74 -8.06 -11.52
CA ALA A 279 0.59 -8.48 -11.92
C ALA A 279 0.77 -8.48 -13.45
N ASP A 280 -0.23 -8.98 -14.20
CA ASP A 280 -0.20 -8.97 -15.67
C ASP A 280 -0.18 -7.54 -16.23
N ILE A 281 -0.98 -6.64 -15.67
CA ILE A 281 -1.06 -5.23 -16.07
C ILE A 281 0.24 -4.51 -15.74
N LEU A 282 0.73 -4.64 -14.51
CA LEU A 282 1.95 -3.98 -14.03
C LEU A 282 3.18 -4.47 -14.79
N ALA A 283 3.39 -5.78 -14.89
CA ALA A 283 4.55 -6.33 -15.59
C ALA A 283 4.57 -5.91 -17.07
N ARG A 284 3.41 -5.98 -17.75
CA ARG A 284 3.31 -5.52 -19.14
C ARG A 284 3.56 -4.01 -19.27
N THR A 285 3.13 -3.20 -18.31
CA THR A 285 3.24 -1.75 -18.35
C THR A 285 4.66 -1.28 -18.05
N LEU A 286 5.31 -1.85 -17.04
CA LEU A 286 6.68 -1.57 -16.64
C LEU A 286 7.67 -1.98 -17.74
N GLU A 287 7.53 -3.17 -18.32
CA GLU A 287 8.39 -3.60 -19.44
C GLU A 287 8.26 -2.69 -20.67
N ARG A 288 7.04 -2.20 -20.96
CA ARG A 288 6.83 -1.22 -22.04
C ARG A 288 7.56 0.10 -21.80
N CYS A 289 7.83 0.42 -20.54
CA CYS A 289 8.57 1.61 -20.14
C CYS A 289 10.07 1.35 -19.95
N GLY A 290 10.57 0.15 -20.31
CA GLY A 290 11.98 -0.20 -20.18
C GLY A 290 12.42 -0.67 -18.79
N VAL A 291 11.50 -0.80 -17.84
CA VAL A 291 11.78 -1.23 -16.47
C VAL A 291 11.81 -2.76 -16.40
N LYS A 292 12.88 -3.32 -15.81
CA LYS A 292 13.00 -4.78 -15.59
C LYS A 292 11.98 -5.21 -14.56
N THR A 293 11.27 -6.31 -14.82
CA THR A 293 10.20 -6.77 -13.91
C THR A 293 10.32 -8.25 -13.60
N GLU A 294 10.34 -8.62 -12.32
CA GLU A 294 10.25 -9.99 -11.83
C GLU A 294 8.86 -10.23 -11.21
N VAL A 295 8.29 -11.43 -11.38
CA VAL A 295 7.01 -11.81 -10.75
C VAL A 295 7.18 -13.11 -9.98
N LEU A 296 7.01 -13.01 -8.67
CA LEU A 296 7.19 -14.06 -7.68
C LEU A 296 5.87 -14.32 -6.94
N GLY A 297 5.69 -15.54 -6.48
CA GLY A 297 4.61 -15.95 -5.59
C GLY A 297 5.15 -16.67 -4.37
N PHE A 298 4.40 -16.66 -3.28
CA PHE A 298 4.75 -17.43 -2.09
C PHE A 298 3.51 -18.07 -1.46
N THR A 299 3.69 -19.29 -0.98
CA THR A 299 2.72 -20.04 -0.17
C THR A 299 3.47 -21.16 0.55
N THR A 300 2.77 -22.04 1.24
CA THR A 300 3.34 -23.25 1.84
C THR A 300 3.12 -24.49 0.97
N ARG A 301 3.94 -25.53 1.16
CA ARG A 301 3.77 -26.80 0.42
C ARG A 301 2.50 -27.53 0.86
N ALA A 302 2.19 -27.50 2.15
CA ALA A 302 1.09 -28.21 2.77
C ALA A 302 0.28 -27.32 3.73
N TRP A 303 -0.95 -27.75 4.00
CA TRP A 303 -1.81 -27.15 5.03
C TRP A 303 -1.44 -27.72 6.39
N LYS A 304 -1.41 -26.87 7.42
CA LYS A 304 -1.18 -27.27 8.81
C LYS A 304 0.13 -28.03 8.96
N GLY A 305 1.18 -27.46 8.37
CA GLY A 305 2.53 -28.00 8.43
C GLY A 305 2.82 -29.04 7.35
N GLY A 306 4.10 -29.29 7.13
CA GLY A 306 4.58 -30.25 6.14
C GLY A 306 5.56 -31.24 6.76
N GLN A 307 6.59 -31.59 5.98
CA GLN A 307 7.63 -32.51 6.44
C GLN A 307 8.45 -31.91 7.59
N SER A 308 8.56 -30.58 7.68
CA SER A 308 9.18 -29.91 8.82
C SER A 308 8.46 -30.24 10.14
N ARG A 309 7.12 -30.23 10.14
CA ARG A 309 6.30 -30.62 11.30
C ARG A 309 6.47 -32.10 11.62
N GLU A 310 6.45 -32.97 10.62
CA GLU A 310 6.64 -34.42 10.83
C GLU A 310 8.02 -34.73 11.42
N ALA A 311 9.08 -34.09 10.91
CA ALA A 311 10.43 -34.21 11.42
C ALA A 311 10.55 -33.69 12.86
N TRP A 312 9.85 -32.61 13.22
CA TRP A 312 9.78 -32.11 14.59
C TRP A 312 9.08 -33.09 15.54
N LEU A 313 7.95 -33.66 15.11
CA LEU A 313 7.23 -34.69 15.87
C LEU A 313 8.11 -35.94 16.08
N ALA A 314 8.81 -36.39 15.04
CA ALA A 314 9.73 -37.53 15.11
C ALA A 314 10.97 -37.23 15.97
N GLY A 315 11.43 -35.98 16.00
CA GLY A 315 12.57 -35.50 16.79
C GLY A 315 12.30 -35.30 18.28
N GLY A 316 11.13 -35.70 18.79
CA GLY A 316 10.81 -35.62 20.22
C GLY A 316 10.20 -34.29 20.66
N LYS A 317 9.72 -33.47 19.71
CA LYS A 317 9.00 -32.21 19.97
C LYS A 317 9.77 -31.23 20.87
N PRO A 318 10.98 -30.80 20.47
CA PRO A 318 11.68 -29.73 21.20
C PRO A 318 10.79 -28.48 21.33
N ALA A 319 10.85 -27.82 22.49
CA ALA A 319 10.09 -26.60 22.76
C ALA A 319 10.58 -25.45 21.86
N GLN A 320 9.66 -24.54 21.51
CA GLN A 320 9.93 -23.37 20.66
C GLN A 320 10.69 -23.74 19.36
N PRO A 321 10.12 -24.62 18.52
CA PRO A 321 10.81 -25.10 17.33
C PRO A 321 10.92 -24.05 16.22
N GLY A 322 10.27 -22.89 16.37
CA GLY A 322 10.18 -21.90 15.30
C GLY A 322 9.22 -22.35 14.20
N ARG A 323 9.49 -21.98 12.94
CA ARG A 323 8.64 -22.36 11.79
C ARG A 323 8.59 -23.88 11.61
N LEU A 324 7.38 -24.41 11.39
CA LEU A 324 7.09 -25.83 11.19
C LEU A 324 6.46 -26.20 9.84
N ASN A 325 6.22 -25.24 8.95
CA ASN A 325 5.66 -25.52 7.62
C ASN A 325 6.69 -25.30 6.53
N ASP A 326 6.64 -26.12 5.49
CA ASP A 326 7.57 -26.07 4.36
C ASP A 326 7.15 -24.94 3.42
N LEU A 327 8.11 -24.10 3.00
CA LEU A 327 7.85 -23.00 2.09
C LEU A 327 7.78 -23.48 0.63
N ARG A 328 6.92 -22.81 -0.13
CA ARG A 328 6.87 -22.89 -1.59
C ARG A 328 6.96 -21.50 -2.17
N HIS A 329 8.13 -21.20 -2.72
CA HIS A 329 8.39 -19.99 -3.46
C HIS A 329 8.25 -20.26 -4.96
N ILE A 330 7.44 -19.47 -5.64
CA ILE A 330 7.07 -19.69 -7.05
C ILE A 330 7.66 -18.58 -7.90
N VAL A 331 8.39 -18.95 -8.94
CA VAL A 331 8.86 -18.00 -9.96
C VAL A 331 7.91 -18.06 -11.15
N TYR A 332 7.05 -17.04 -11.29
CA TYR A 332 6.17 -16.91 -12.45
C TYR A 332 6.89 -16.32 -13.66
N LYS A 333 7.75 -15.33 -13.43
CA LYS A 333 8.52 -14.63 -14.46
C LYS A 333 9.84 -14.16 -13.87
N LYS A 334 10.97 -14.48 -14.51
CA LYS A 334 12.29 -13.93 -14.14
C LYS A 334 12.45 -12.49 -14.65
N ALA A 335 13.29 -11.70 -14.00
CA ALA A 335 13.58 -10.31 -14.39
C ALA A 335 13.99 -10.17 -15.87
N ASP A 336 14.84 -11.07 -16.36
CA ASP A 336 15.38 -11.05 -17.74
C ASP A 336 14.51 -11.79 -18.76
N GLU A 337 13.44 -12.44 -18.31
CA GLU A 337 12.51 -13.13 -19.20
C GLU A 337 11.43 -12.16 -19.69
N PRO A 338 11.26 -11.96 -21.01
CA PRO A 338 10.22 -11.06 -21.52
C PRO A 338 8.81 -11.52 -21.11
N TRP A 339 7.93 -10.59 -20.75
CA TRP A 339 6.53 -10.90 -20.36
C TRP A 339 5.82 -11.80 -21.37
N ARG A 340 6.07 -11.64 -22.67
CA ARG A 340 5.44 -12.47 -23.71
C ARG A 340 5.70 -13.97 -23.55
N ARG A 341 6.85 -14.36 -22.97
CA ARG A 341 7.20 -15.77 -22.72
C ARG A 341 6.59 -16.27 -21.42
N ALA A 342 6.69 -15.46 -20.37
CA ALA A 342 6.14 -15.80 -19.04
C ALA A 342 4.62 -15.61 -18.91
N ARG A 343 3.94 -15.01 -19.89
CA ARG A 343 2.50 -14.68 -19.84
C ARG A 343 1.63 -15.86 -19.40
N LYS A 344 1.93 -17.07 -19.91
CA LYS A 344 1.16 -18.29 -19.59
C LYS A 344 1.29 -18.66 -18.11
N ASN A 345 2.47 -18.45 -17.54
CA ASN A 345 2.80 -18.82 -16.16
C ASN A 345 1.90 -18.11 -15.15
N LEU A 346 1.49 -16.86 -15.43
CA LEU A 346 0.57 -16.12 -14.56
C LEU A 346 -0.79 -16.80 -14.41
N GLY A 347 -1.21 -17.63 -15.37
CA GLY A 347 -2.42 -18.44 -15.27
C GLY A 347 -2.38 -19.43 -14.10
N LEU A 348 -1.19 -19.86 -13.67
CA LEU A 348 -1.02 -20.80 -12.57
C LEU A 348 -1.65 -20.30 -11.26
N MET A 349 -1.75 -18.99 -11.04
CA MET A 349 -2.43 -18.42 -9.86
C MET A 349 -3.90 -18.84 -9.75
N MET A 350 -4.53 -19.20 -10.88
CA MET A 350 -5.92 -19.65 -10.94
C MET A 350 -6.07 -21.16 -10.72
N ARG A 351 -4.97 -21.89 -10.49
CA ARG A 351 -5.00 -23.33 -10.32
C ARG A 351 -5.58 -23.70 -8.96
N GLU A 352 -6.51 -24.64 -8.97
CA GLU A 352 -7.06 -25.23 -7.74
C GLU A 352 -5.98 -25.95 -6.93
N GLY A 353 -6.05 -25.86 -5.59
CA GLY A 353 -5.11 -26.52 -4.68
C GLY A 353 -3.72 -25.88 -4.59
N LEU A 354 -3.45 -24.81 -5.36
CA LEU A 354 -2.21 -24.05 -5.20
C LEU A 354 -2.17 -23.31 -3.86
N LEU A 355 -3.30 -22.65 -3.52
CA LEU A 355 -3.38 -21.67 -2.45
C LEU A 355 -3.46 -22.33 -1.06
N LYS A 356 -2.47 -22.05 -0.19
CA LYS A 356 -2.31 -22.65 1.15
C LYS A 356 -2.11 -21.62 2.27
N GLU A 357 -1.16 -21.84 3.18
CA GLU A 357 -0.81 -20.90 4.24
C GLU A 357 0.28 -19.92 3.75
N ASN A 358 0.57 -18.90 4.55
CA ASN A 358 1.51 -17.84 4.22
C ASN A 358 2.48 -17.51 5.36
N ILE A 359 3.74 -17.30 4.98
CA ILE A 359 4.84 -16.92 5.88
C ILE A 359 5.58 -15.75 5.23
N ASP A 360 4.94 -14.59 5.30
CA ASP A 360 5.29 -13.37 4.57
C ASP A 360 6.70 -12.86 4.88
N GLY A 361 7.14 -12.96 6.14
CA GLY A 361 8.47 -12.50 6.54
C GLY A 361 9.60 -13.23 5.80
N GLU A 362 9.52 -14.55 5.66
CA GLU A 362 10.52 -15.32 4.88
C GLU A 362 10.38 -15.07 3.38
N ALA A 363 9.15 -14.90 2.88
CA ALA A 363 8.91 -14.58 1.48
C ALA A 363 9.50 -13.20 1.09
N LEU A 364 9.37 -12.21 1.97
CA LEU A 364 9.98 -10.88 1.82
C LEU A 364 11.50 -10.97 1.77
N LEU A 365 12.11 -11.70 2.71
CA LEU A 365 13.57 -11.89 2.75
C LEU A 365 14.07 -12.61 1.50
N TRP A 366 13.33 -13.61 1.02
CA TRP A 366 13.64 -14.31 -0.22
C TRP A 366 13.61 -13.37 -1.43
N ALA A 367 12.52 -12.62 -1.62
CA ALA A 367 12.40 -11.67 -2.73
C ALA A 367 13.44 -10.54 -2.63
N HIS A 368 13.69 -10.03 -1.43
CA HIS A 368 14.70 -9.00 -1.15
C HIS A 368 16.11 -9.48 -1.49
N SER A 369 16.50 -10.68 -1.04
CA SER A 369 17.82 -11.25 -1.32
C SER A 369 18.06 -11.44 -2.81
N ARG A 370 17.03 -11.89 -3.54
CA ARG A 370 17.07 -11.98 -5.01
C ARG A 370 17.29 -10.63 -5.65
N LEU A 371 16.61 -9.61 -5.14
CA LEU A 371 16.68 -8.25 -5.67
C LEU A 371 18.03 -7.57 -5.36
N LEU A 372 18.64 -7.85 -4.21
CA LEU A 372 19.99 -7.36 -3.89
C LEU A 372 21.07 -7.96 -4.79
N ALA A 373 20.90 -9.21 -5.24
CA ALA A 373 21.85 -9.86 -6.16
C ALA A 373 21.82 -9.27 -7.59
N ARG A 374 20.93 -8.31 -7.86
CA ARG A 374 20.73 -7.70 -9.18
C ARG A 374 21.62 -6.46 -9.36
N PRO A 375 22.18 -6.25 -10.57
CA PRO A 375 23.06 -5.12 -10.86
C PRO A 375 22.33 -3.77 -10.94
N GLU A 376 21.02 -3.76 -11.20
CA GLU A 376 20.21 -2.54 -11.33
C GLU A 376 20.33 -1.64 -10.09
N ASP A 377 20.58 -0.34 -10.29
CA ASP A 377 20.80 0.61 -9.19
C ASP A 377 19.56 0.76 -8.31
N ARG A 378 18.41 0.94 -8.96
CA ARG A 378 17.14 1.18 -8.30
C ARG A 378 16.35 -0.11 -8.17
N ARG A 379 16.06 -0.50 -6.94
CA ARG A 379 15.43 -1.77 -6.58
C ARG A 379 14.12 -1.52 -5.86
N ILE A 380 13.01 -1.94 -6.47
CA ILE A 380 11.67 -1.80 -5.87
C ILE A 380 11.09 -3.20 -5.62
N LEU A 381 10.69 -3.46 -4.39
CA LEU A 381 9.96 -4.66 -3.99
C LEU A 381 8.50 -4.28 -3.70
N MET A 382 7.59 -4.79 -4.51
CA MET A 382 6.17 -4.55 -4.41
C MET A 382 5.44 -5.82 -3.98
N VAL A 383 4.82 -5.79 -2.81
CA VAL A 383 4.07 -6.91 -2.24
C VAL A 383 2.60 -6.76 -2.57
N ILE A 384 1.94 -7.86 -2.95
CA ILE A 384 0.50 -7.93 -3.14
C ILE A 384 -0.03 -9.01 -2.19
N SER A 385 -0.75 -8.60 -1.14
CA SER A 385 -1.26 -9.51 -0.10
C SER A 385 -2.63 -9.05 0.39
N ASP A 386 -3.37 -9.96 1.01
CA ASP A 386 -4.64 -9.70 1.68
C ASP A 386 -4.53 -9.63 3.21
N GLY A 387 -3.33 -9.68 3.82
CA GLY A 387 -3.23 -9.32 5.23
C GLY A 387 -2.05 -9.87 6.01
N ALA A 388 -2.38 -10.62 7.06
CA ALA A 388 -1.45 -11.05 8.10
C ALA A 388 -0.92 -12.46 7.79
N PRO A 389 0.28 -12.82 8.27
CA PRO A 389 0.84 -14.15 8.08
C PRO A 389 0.10 -15.18 8.94
N VAL A 390 -0.34 -16.28 8.33
CA VAL A 390 -1.07 -17.35 9.01
C VAL A 390 -0.47 -18.71 8.63
N ASP A 391 0.08 -19.40 9.63
CA ASP A 391 0.42 -20.82 9.59
C ASP A 391 0.07 -21.48 10.93
N ASP A 392 -0.93 -22.37 10.91
CA ASP A 392 -1.50 -22.97 12.12
C ASP A 392 -0.47 -23.77 12.92
N SER A 393 0.44 -24.45 12.23
CA SER A 393 1.44 -25.31 12.89
C SER A 393 2.46 -24.50 13.65
N THR A 394 2.97 -23.44 13.03
CA THR A 394 3.95 -22.56 13.66
C THR A 394 3.29 -21.78 14.79
N LEU A 395 2.08 -21.24 14.59
CA LEU A 395 1.41 -20.43 15.61
C LEU A 395 0.93 -21.23 16.82
N SER A 396 0.63 -22.52 16.67
CA SER A 396 0.14 -23.37 17.78
C SER A 396 1.21 -23.79 18.79
N VAL A 397 2.50 -23.73 18.43
CA VAL A 397 3.60 -24.22 19.28
C VAL A 397 4.60 -23.13 19.70
N ASN A 398 4.49 -21.94 19.10
CA ASN A 398 5.31 -20.78 19.43
C ASN A 398 4.49 -19.74 20.20
N ASN A 399 5.13 -18.66 20.60
CA ASN A 399 4.48 -17.51 21.21
C ASN A 399 3.44 -16.87 20.26
N ALA A 400 2.41 -16.27 20.86
CA ALA A 400 1.40 -15.54 20.10
C ALA A 400 2.05 -14.43 19.26
N GLY A 401 1.63 -14.33 17.99
CA GLY A 401 2.16 -13.34 17.06
C GLY A 401 3.58 -13.60 16.56
N TYR A 402 4.14 -14.81 16.72
CA TYR A 402 5.49 -15.15 16.25
C TYR A 402 5.77 -14.73 14.79
N LEU A 403 4.84 -15.06 13.88
CA LEU A 403 4.96 -14.71 12.46
C LEU A 403 4.72 -13.22 12.19
N GLU A 404 3.77 -12.60 12.90
CA GLU A 404 3.49 -11.16 12.76
C GLU A 404 4.69 -10.33 13.22
N GLN A 405 5.29 -10.68 14.36
CA GLN A 405 6.47 -10.03 14.89
C GLN A 405 7.66 -10.17 13.93
N HIS A 406 7.84 -11.36 13.33
CA HIS A 406 8.83 -11.57 12.29
C HIS A 406 8.59 -10.67 11.08
N LEU A 407 7.36 -10.64 10.54
CA LEU A 407 6.98 -9.79 9.42
C LEU A 407 7.28 -8.30 9.69
N ARG A 408 6.83 -7.78 10.85
CA ARG A 408 7.06 -6.38 11.24
C ARG A 408 8.55 -6.04 11.28
N LYS A 409 9.38 -6.94 11.80
CA LYS A 409 10.83 -6.72 11.89
C LYS A 409 11.51 -6.76 10.53
N VAL A 410 11.11 -7.69 9.66
CA VAL A 410 11.61 -7.74 8.28
C VAL A 410 11.23 -6.46 7.54
N ILE A 411 10.00 -5.99 7.66
CA ILE A 411 9.56 -4.73 7.04
C ILE A 411 10.37 -3.54 7.57
N ASP A 412 10.48 -3.40 8.89
CA ASP A 412 11.23 -2.30 9.54
C ASP A 412 12.70 -2.29 9.11
N TRP A 413 13.32 -3.46 9.03
CA TRP A 413 14.68 -3.62 8.55
C TRP A 413 14.83 -3.25 7.07
N ILE A 414 13.94 -3.75 6.19
CA ILE A 414 13.98 -3.41 4.76
C ILE A 414 13.84 -1.90 4.58
N GLU A 415 12.88 -1.27 5.28
CA GLU A 415 12.57 0.15 5.13
C GLU A 415 13.66 1.09 5.71
N LYS A 416 14.29 0.73 6.83
CA LYS A 416 15.28 1.59 7.50
C LYS A 416 16.71 1.33 7.05
N GLN A 417 17.03 0.06 6.77
CA GLN A 417 18.41 -0.37 6.62
C GLN A 417 18.75 -0.85 5.23
N SER A 418 17.81 -1.11 4.32
CA SER A 418 18.14 -1.67 3.00
C SER A 418 17.98 -0.64 1.87
N PRO A 419 18.71 -0.78 0.74
CA PRO A 419 18.56 0.09 -0.43
C PRO A 419 17.29 -0.23 -1.24
N VAL A 420 16.58 -1.32 -0.92
CA VAL A 420 15.35 -1.74 -1.59
C VAL A 420 14.17 -0.89 -1.12
N GLN A 421 13.45 -0.31 -2.08
CA GLN A 421 12.22 0.42 -1.83
C GLN A 421 11.04 -0.56 -1.69
N LEU A 422 10.51 -0.69 -0.48
CA LEU A 422 9.36 -1.55 -0.19
C LEU A 422 8.02 -0.81 -0.34
N VAL A 423 7.07 -1.47 -0.99
CA VAL A 423 5.71 -0.99 -1.29
C VAL A 423 4.73 -2.15 -1.18
N ALA A 424 3.52 -1.91 -0.67
CA ALA A 424 2.50 -2.94 -0.57
C ALA A 424 1.17 -2.55 -1.24
N ILE A 425 0.48 -3.55 -1.76
CA ILE A 425 -0.88 -3.45 -2.30
C ILE A 425 -1.74 -4.45 -1.51
N GLY A 426 -2.65 -3.91 -0.71
CA GLY A 426 -3.64 -4.67 0.05
C GLY A 426 -4.84 -5.00 -0.83
N ILE A 427 -5.16 -6.29 -1.03
CA ILE A 427 -6.38 -6.69 -1.74
C ILE A 427 -7.50 -6.96 -0.76
N GLY A 428 -8.55 -6.12 -0.79
CA GLY A 428 -9.70 -6.24 0.11
C GLY A 428 -9.41 -5.90 1.56
N HIS A 429 -8.15 -5.63 1.92
CA HIS A 429 -7.68 -5.47 3.28
C HIS A 429 -6.68 -4.35 3.41
N ASP A 430 -6.73 -3.66 4.54
CA ASP A 430 -5.78 -2.63 4.86
C ASP A 430 -4.44 -3.22 5.33
N VAL A 431 -3.38 -2.93 4.57
CA VAL A 431 -2.00 -3.35 4.85
C VAL A 431 -1.12 -2.19 5.35
N THR A 432 -1.68 -0.99 5.51
CA THR A 432 -0.96 0.19 6.06
C THR A 432 -0.51 -0.03 7.51
N ARG A 433 -1.16 -0.95 8.22
CA ARG A 433 -0.76 -1.44 9.56
C ARG A 433 0.64 -2.08 9.60
N TYR A 434 1.16 -2.52 8.46
CA TYR A 434 2.47 -3.16 8.35
C TYR A 434 3.45 -2.33 7.52
N TYR A 435 3.01 -1.82 6.37
CA TYR A 435 3.88 -1.16 5.40
C TYR A 435 3.67 0.35 5.39
N ARG A 436 4.76 1.12 5.41
CA ARG A 436 4.68 2.59 5.38
C ARG A 436 4.12 3.12 4.07
N ARG A 437 4.47 2.47 2.95
CA ARG A 437 3.98 2.78 1.60
C ARG A 437 3.03 1.69 1.15
N ALA A 438 1.74 1.91 1.37
CA ALA A 438 0.70 0.91 1.09
C ALA A 438 -0.50 1.52 0.38
N VAL A 439 -1.12 0.73 -0.50
CA VAL A 439 -2.37 1.07 -1.18
C VAL A 439 -3.35 -0.08 -1.03
N THR A 440 -4.59 0.23 -0.68
CA THR A 440 -5.66 -0.79 -0.63
C THR A 440 -6.51 -0.71 -1.88
N ILE A 441 -6.77 -1.86 -2.49
CA ILE A 441 -7.63 -2.01 -3.66
C ILE A 441 -8.75 -3.02 -3.38
N MET A 442 -9.95 -2.68 -3.82
CA MET A 442 -11.12 -3.57 -3.79
C MET A 442 -11.38 -4.21 -5.15
N ASP A 443 -10.95 -3.54 -6.23
CA ASP A 443 -11.13 -4.00 -7.60
C ASP A 443 -9.91 -3.74 -8.49
N ALA A 444 -9.75 -4.57 -9.52
CA ALA A 444 -8.72 -4.44 -10.53
C ALA A 444 -8.85 -3.13 -11.34
N GLU A 445 -10.03 -2.53 -11.42
CA GLU A 445 -10.20 -1.22 -12.06
C GLU A 445 -9.53 -0.09 -11.27
N GLN A 446 -9.50 -0.19 -9.95
CA GLN A 446 -8.90 0.81 -9.05
C GLN A 446 -7.37 0.82 -9.15
N LEU A 447 -6.76 -0.27 -9.64
CA LEU A 447 -5.33 -0.32 -9.97
C LEU A 447 -4.90 0.82 -10.88
N GLY A 448 -5.81 1.29 -11.74
CA GLY A 448 -5.47 2.27 -12.73
C GLY A 448 -5.26 3.69 -12.24
N GLY A 449 -6.02 4.12 -11.23
CA GLY A 449 -5.84 5.43 -10.64
C GLY A 449 -4.71 5.40 -9.63
N THR A 450 -4.94 4.64 -8.57
CA THR A 450 -4.21 4.77 -7.30
C THR A 450 -2.81 4.18 -7.35
N ILE A 451 -2.63 3.01 -7.96
CA ILE A 451 -1.32 2.36 -8.01
C ILE A 451 -0.39 3.05 -8.98
N ILE A 452 -0.90 3.64 -10.06
CA ILE A 452 -0.06 4.39 -11.00
C ILE A 452 0.38 5.71 -10.42
N GLU A 453 -0.49 6.40 -9.67
CA GLU A 453 -0.07 7.59 -8.94
C GLU A 453 1.00 7.22 -7.93
N GLN A 454 0.78 6.18 -7.12
CA GLN A 454 1.77 5.72 -6.15
C GLN A 454 3.06 5.19 -6.79
N LEU A 455 2.99 4.47 -7.91
CA LEU A 455 4.15 4.07 -8.70
C LEU A 455 4.86 5.29 -9.30
N ALA A 456 4.12 6.26 -9.83
CA ALA A 456 4.71 7.47 -10.39
C ALA A 456 5.39 8.29 -9.31
N ASP A 457 4.76 8.44 -8.14
CA ASP A 457 5.32 9.12 -6.98
C ASP A 457 6.55 8.38 -6.47
N LEU A 458 6.51 7.04 -6.44
CA LEU A 458 7.71 6.24 -6.19
C LEU A 458 8.80 6.65 -7.16
N PHE A 459 8.53 6.69 -8.47
CA PHE A 459 9.53 7.11 -9.45
C PHE A 459 10.00 8.57 -9.29
N GLU A 460 9.22 9.46 -8.69
CA GLU A 460 9.51 10.90 -8.50
C GLU A 460 10.43 11.21 -7.31
N ASP A 461 10.42 10.38 -6.26
CA ASP A 461 11.30 10.57 -5.10
C ASP A 461 12.74 10.08 -5.36
N GLU A 462 13.56 10.99 -5.91
CA GLU A 462 14.96 11.35 -5.54
C GLU A 462 15.64 12.21 -6.61
#